data_AF-A0A7X3RF58-F1
#
_entry.id   AF-A0A7X3RF58-F1
#
_cell.length_a   1.000
_cell.length_b   1.000
_cell.length_c   1.000
_cell.angle_alpha   90.00
_cell.angle_beta   90.00
_cell.angle_gamma   90.00
#
_symmetry.space_group_name_H-M   'P 1'
#
loop_
_entity.id
_entity.type
_entity.pdbx_description
1 polymer ?
#
loop_
_entity_poly.entity_id
_entity_poly.type
_entity_poly.pdbx_seq_one_letter_code
_entity_poly.pdbx_strand_id
1 'polypeptide(L)' 'MKNSDAKLIQRVLSGDDTAFSTLVRKYQKPVHALVWRKIGDFHIAEDLTQDTFLKAYQNLAPLKDPQAF' A
#
# COMPACT_ATOMS: atom_id res chain seq x y z
N MET A 1 5.61 5.86 13.99
CA MET A 1 5.39 5.57 12.54
C MET A 1 4.33 4.49 12.31
N LYS A 2 4.34 3.33 12.99
CA LYS A 2 3.24 2.32 12.91
C LYS A 2 1.86 2.81 13.38
N ASN A 3 1.84 3.56 14.49
CA ASN A 3 0.60 4.17 15.01
C ASN A 3 -0.05 5.18 14.04
N SER A 4 0.69 5.71 13.07
CA SER A 4 0.10 6.57 12.03
C SER A 4 -0.54 5.74 10.92
N ASP A 5 0.06 4.61 10.56
CA ASP A 5 -0.43 3.75 9.50
C ASP A 5 -1.66 2.98 9.97
N ALA A 6 -1.64 2.42 11.18
CA ALA A 6 -2.81 1.78 11.77
C ALA A 6 -4.04 2.73 11.84
N LYS A 7 -3.82 4.03 12.11
CA LYS A 7 -4.88 5.05 12.07
C LYS A 7 -5.40 5.29 10.65
N LEU A 8 -4.52 5.31 9.66
CA LEU A 8 -4.92 5.42 8.25
C LEU A 8 -5.71 4.18 7.82
N ILE A 9 -5.27 2.97 8.20
CA ILE A 9 -5.97 1.72 7.94
C ILE A 9 -7.36 1.72 8.58
N GLN A 10 -7.48 2.14 9.84
CA GLN A 10 -8.79 2.28 10.49
C GLN A 10 -9.73 3.23 9.73
N ARG A 11 -9.20 4.34 9.20
CA ARG A 11 -9.97 5.27 8.36
C ARG A 11 -10.43 4.61 7.06
N VAL A 12 -9.54 3.88 6.38
CA VAL A 12 -9.92 3.13 5.16
C VAL A 12 -11.01 2.11 5.48
N LEU A 13 -10.88 1.35 6.58
CA LEU A 13 -11.89 0.39 7.01
C LEU A 13 -13.23 1.03 7.38
N SER A 14 -13.23 2.31 7.77
CA SER A 14 -14.46 3.09 7.99
C SER A 14 -15.06 3.71 6.73
N GLY A 15 -14.48 3.45 5.55
CA GLY A 15 -14.96 3.93 4.25
C GLY A 15 -14.27 5.21 3.74
N ASP A 16 -13.19 5.66 4.38
CA ASP A 16 -12.39 6.79 3.90
C ASP A 16 -11.26 6.33 2.97
N ASP A 17 -11.59 6.21 1.68
CA ASP A 17 -10.64 5.80 0.64
C ASP A 17 -9.45 6.75 0.47
N THR A 18 -9.59 8.01 0.87
CA THR A 18 -8.51 9.00 0.79
C THR A 18 -7.36 8.68 1.75
N ALA A 19 -7.65 7.97 2.84
CA ALA A 19 -6.64 7.52 3.78
C ALA A 19 -5.68 6.49 3.14
N PHE A 20 -6.17 5.64 2.23
CA PHE A 20 -5.32 4.67 1.53
C PHE A 20 -4.36 5.37 0.57
N SER A 21 -4.80 6.44 -0.09
CA SER A 21 -3.93 7.27 -0.95
C SER A 21 -2.72 7.83 -0.20
N THR A 22 -2.86 8.09 1.10
CA THR A 22 -1.74 8.57 1.94
C THR A 22 -0.73 7.45 2.20
N LEU A 23 -1.20 6.22 2.40
CA LEU A 23 -0.33 5.04 2.51
C LEU A 23 0.39 4.77 1.17
N VAL A 24 -0.32 4.85 0.04
CA VAL A 24 0.27 4.70 -1.29
C VAL A 24 1.39 5.72 -1.51
N ARG A 25 1.13 7.03 -1.29
CA ARG A 25 2.16 8.08 -1.44
C ARG A 25 3.41 7.83 -0.58
N LYS A 26 3.21 7.30 0.63
CA LYS A 26 4.30 6.99 1.56
C LYS A 26 5.14 5.79 1.10
N TYR A 27 4.51 4.75 0.56
CA TYR A 27 5.17 3.48 0.24
C TYR A 27 5.49 3.28 -1.24
N GLN A 28 4.96 4.10 -2.15
CA GLN A 28 5.13 3.93 -3.60
C GLN A 28 6.60 3.91 -4.01
N LYS A 29 7.40 4.89 -3.57
CA LYS A 29 8.83 4.95 -3.91
C LYS A 29 9.61 3.72 -3.44
N PRO A 30 9.57 3.31 -2.15
CA PRO A 30 10.31 2.14 -1.70
C PRO A 30 9.80 0.82 -2.30
N VAL A 31 8.49 0.67 -2.51
CA VAL A 31 7.92 -0.52 -3.18
C VAL A 31 8.38 -0.58 -4.64
N HIS A 32 8.27 0.52 -5.39
CA HIS A 32 8.73 0.58 -6.77
C HIS A 32 10.22 0.27 -6.90
N ALA A 33 11.07 0.84 -6.03
CA ALA A 33 12.49 0.54 -6.03
C ALA A 33 12.79 -0.95 -5.77
N LEU A 34 12.02 -1.60 -4.88
CA LEU A 34 12.15 -3.02 -4.60
C LEU A 34 11.77 -3.88 -5.81
N VAL A 35 10.65 -3.56 -6.46
CA VAL A 35 10.18 -4.28 -7.66
C VAL A 35 11.15 -4.07 -8.81
N TRP A 36 11.54 -2.83 -9.08
CA TRP A 36 12.49 -2.49 -10.13
C TRP A 36 13.83 -3.22 -9.96
N ARG A 37 14.36 -3.31 -8.74
CA ARG A 37 15.59 -4.09 -8.47
C ARG A 37 15.47 -5.57 -8.82
N LYS A 38 14.25 -6.14 -8.82
CA LYS A 38 14.01 -7.55 -9.18
C LYS A 38 13.76 -7.75 -10.67
N ILE A 39 13.10 -6.80 -11.33
CA ILE A 39 12.62 -6.94 -12.71
C ILE A 39 13.57 -6.29 -13.72
N GLY A 40 14.23 -5.19 -13.35
CA GLY A 40 15.13 -4.43 -14.21
C GLY A 40 14.44 -3.52 -15.23
N ASP A 41 13.13 -3.68 -15.45
CA ASP A 41 12.31 -2.85 -16.33
C ASP A 41 11.48 -1.84 -15.53
N PHE A 42 11.51 -0.58 -15.94
CA PHE A 42 10.81 0.52 -15.27
C PHE A 42 9.29 0.42 -15.40
N HIS A 43 8.77 0.17 -16.61
CA HIS A 43 7.33 0.16 -16.86
C HIS A 43 6.68 -1.06 -16.19
N ILE A 44 7.30 -2.23 -16.31
CA ILE A 44 6.81 -3.43 -15.62
C ILE A 44 6.86 -3.23 -14.10
N ALA A 45 7.90 -2.56 -13.58
CA ALA A 45 7.97 -2.27 -12.14
C ALA A 45 6.89 -1.29 -11.67
N GLU A 46 6.53 -0.31 -12.48
CA GLU A 46 5.43 0.62 -12.23
C GLU A 46 4.09 -0.13 -12.17
N ASP A 47 3.78 -0.95 -13.17
CA ASP A 47 2.55 -1.74 -13.23
C ASP A 47 2.43 -2.69 -12.04
N LEU A 48 3.49 -3.45 -11.74
CA LEU A 48 3.52 -4.37 -10.59
C LEU A 48 3.40 -3.64 -9.25
N THR A 49 3.93 -2.42 -9.15
CA THR A 49 3.77 -1.60 -7.95
C THR A 49 2.31 -1.20 -7.75
N GLN A 50 1.63 -0.78 -8.82
CA GLN A 50 0.21 -0.43 -8.76
C GLN A 50 -0.64 -1.66 -8.39
N ASP A 51 -0.42 -2.80 -9.05
CA ASP A 51 -1.08 -4.07 -8.74
C ASP A 51 -0.89 -4.49 -7.28
N THR A 52 0.31 -4.26 -6.72
CA THR A 52 0.61 -4.56 -5.32
C THR A 52 -0.27 -3.74 -4.38
N PHE A 53 -0.43 -2.44 -4.63
CA PHE A 53 -1.30 -1.59 -3.81
C PHE A 53 -2.78 -1.94 -3.99
N LEU A 54 -3.22 -2.27 -5.21
CA LEU A 54 -4.60 -2.69 -5.46
C LEU A 54 -4.92 -3.98 -4.68
N LYS A 55 -4.04 -4.97 -4.72
CA LYS A 55 -4.17 -6.21 -3.94
C LYS A 55 -4.16 -5.93 -2.44
N ALA A 56 -3.29 -5.02 -1.97
CA ALA A 56 -3.26 -4.64 -0.56
C ALA A 56 -4.59 -3.99 -0.10
N TYR A 57 -5.17 -3.11 -0.92
CA TYR A 57 -6.47 -2.49 -0.65
C TYR A 57 -7.61 -3.53 -0.61
N GLN A 58 -7.66 -4.45 -1.58
CA GLN A 58 -8.67 -5.52 -1.61
C GLN A 58 -8.58 -6.46 -0.39
N ASN A 59 -7.37 -6.64 0.15
CA ASN A 59 -7.13 -7.49 1.33
C ASN A 59 -7.11 -6.70 2.65
N LEU A 60 -7.46 -5.41 2.64
CA LEU A 60 -7.48 -4.60 3.85
C LEU A 60 -8.64 -4.99 4.77
N ALA A 61 -9.83 -5.20 4.22
CA ALA A 61 -11.05 -5.55 4.97
C ALA A 61 -10.92 -6.82 5.83
N PRO A 62 -10.32 -7.93 5.34
CA PRO A 62 -10.09 -9.13 6.17
C PRO A 62 -8.91 -8.99 7.15
N LEU A 63 -8.17 -7.88 7.16
CA LEU A 63 -7.01 -7.71 8.04
C LEU A 63 -7.47 -7.62 9.51
N LYS A 64 -7.14 -8.65 10.30
CA LYS A 64 -7.54 -8.75 11.72
C LYS A 64 -6.85 -7.74 12.65
N ASP A 65 -5.67 -7.26 12.26
CA ASP A 65 -4.87 -6.31 13.03
C ASP A 65 -4.36 -5.17 12.12
N PRO A 66 -4.90 -3.95 12.25
CA PRO A 66 -4.41 -2.78 11.53
C PRO A 66 -2.94 -2.41 11.78
N GLN A 67 -2.33 -2.89 12.86
CA GLN A 67 -0.89 -2.67 13.16
C GLN A 67 0.03 -3.64 12.41
N ALA A 68 -0.52 -4.68 11.80
CA ALA A 68 0.22 -5.65 10.99
C ALA A 68 0.50 -5.16 9.56
N PHE A 69 -0.11 -4.03 9.15
CA PHE A 69 0.21 -3.33 7.91
C PHE A 69 1.55 -2.59 8.04
#